data_AF-A0A526YHS2-F1
#
_entry.id   AF-A0A526YHS2-F1
#
_cell.length_a   1.000
_cell.length_b   1.000
_cell.length_c   1.000
_cell.angle_alpha   90.00
_cell.angle_beta   90.00
_cell.angle_gamma   90.00
#
_symmetry.space_group_name_H-M   'P 1'
#
loop_
_entity.id
_entity.type
_entity.pdbx_description
1 polymer ?
#
loop_
_entity_poly.entity_id
_entity_poly.type
_entity_poly.pdbx_seq_one_letter_code
_entity_poly.pdbx_strand_id
1 'polypeptide(L)' 'MRMVIFGLTVTSSWGNGHATLWRGLIRALGRLGWSVSFFERNTPYYAGARDLD' A
#
# COMPACT_ATOMS: atom_id res chain seq x y z
N MET A 1 -18.09 1.35 -0.24
CA MET A 1 -17.64 2.71 -0.67
C MET A 1 -16.28 2.59 -1.35
N ARG A 2 -15.81 3.60 -2.11
CA ARG A 2 -14.51 3.55 -2.82
C ARG A 2 -13.55 4.60 -2.27
N MET A 3 -12.30 4.21 -2.02
CA MET A 3 -11.22 5.10 -1.58
C MET A 3 -10.02 4.95 -2.51
N VAL A 4 -9.45 6.08 -2.93
CA VAL A 4 -8.25 6.13 -3.77
C VAL A 4 -7.14 6.79 -2.96
N ILE A 5 -5.98 6.15 -2.92
CA ILE A 5 -4.82 6.59 -2.15
C ILE A 5 -3.63 6.70 -3.10
N PHE A 6 -2.93 7.84 -3.05
CA PHE A 6 -1.65 8.03 -3.72
C PHE A 6 -0.57 8.06 -2.65
N GLY A 7 0.33 7.09 -2.66
CA GLY A 7 1.33 6.93 -1.63
C GLY A 7 2.66 6.42 -2.16
N LEU A 8 3.69 6.49 -1.32
CA LEU A 8 5.04 6.10 -1.74
C LEU A 8 5.13 4.59 -2.00
N THR A 9 4.57 3.78 -1.10
CA THR A 9 4.67 2.31 -1.15
C THR A 9 3.81 1.66 -0.06
N VAL A 10 3.16 0.56 -0.42
CA VAL A 10 2.41 -0.35 0.46
C VAL A 10 2.88 -1.82 0.27
N THR A 11 3.52 -2.13 -0.87
CA THR A 11 4.00 -3.44 -1.30
C THR A 11 5.45 -3.74 -0.94
N SER A 12 6.31 -2.73 -0.73
CA SER A 12 7.70 -2.96 -0.31
C SER A 12 7.82 -2.97 1.21
N SER A 13 8.45 -4.00 1.76
CA SER A 13 8.78 -4.08 3.20
C SER A 13 10.09 -3.38 3.57
N TRP A 14 10.92 -3.02 2.59
CA TRP A 14 12.23 -2.44 2.86
C TRP A 14 12.16 -0.91 3.05
N GLY A 15 12.69 -0.41 4.18
CA GLY A 15 12.72 1.03 4.48
C GLY A 15 11.35 1.69 4.70
N ASN A 16 10.28 0.90 4.87
CA ASN A 16 8.89 1.37 4.74
C ASN A 16 8.02 1.12 5.98
N GLY A 17 8.33 1.79 7.09
CA GLY A 17 7.54 1.69 8.33
C GLY A 17 6.04 2.04 8.15
N HIS A 18 5.71 2.97 7.24
CA HIS A 18 4.33 3.33 6.90
C HIS A 18 3.53 2.24 6.17
N ALA A 19 4.18 1.27 5.51
CA ALA A 19 3.48 0.25 4.73
C ALA A 19 2.65 -0.68 5.62
N THR A 20 3.15 -0.98 6.83
CA THR A 20 2.41 -1.77 7.83
C THR A 20 1.13 -1.06 8.27
N LEU A 21 1.18 0.26 8.49
CA LEU A 21 0.01 1.05 8.83
C LEU A 21 -1.02 1.00 7.70
N TRP A 22 -0.59 1.24 6.46
CA TRP A 22 -1.48 1.19 5.29
C TRP A 22 -2.14 -0.18 5.13
N ARG A 23 -1.39 -1.28 5.26
CA ARG A 23 -1.95 -2.63 5.20
C ARG A 23 -2.98 -2.89 6.30
N GLY A 24 -2.72 -2.43 7.53
CA GLY A 24 -3.65 -2.54 8.65
C GLY A 24 -4.95 -1.77 8.39
N LEU A 25 -4.83 -0.51 7.95
CA LEU A 25 -5.97 0.33 7.63
C LEU A 25 -6.80 -0.23 6.46
N ILE A 26 -6.15 -0.63 5.37
CA ILE A 26 -6.82 -1.22 4.20
C ILE A 26 -7.57 -2.48 4.58
N ARG A 27 -6.99 -3.35 5.42
CA ARG A 27 -7.68 -4.54 5.95
C ARG A 27 -8.92 -4.19 6.77
N ALA A 28 -8.82 -3.18 7.65
CA ALA A 28 -9.96 -2.73 8.44
C ALA A 28 -11.07 -2.14 7.56
N LEU A 29 -10.72 -1.31 6.57
CA LEU A 29 -11.66 -0.74 5.60
C LEU A 29 -12.33 -1.82 4.75
N GLY A 30 -11.59 -2.85 4.32
CA GLY A 30 -12.14 -3.99 3.60
C GLY A 30 -13.24 -4.72 4.40
N ARG A 31 -13.06 -4.88 5.72
CA ARG A 31 -14.08 -5.46 6.61
C ARG A 31 -15.34 -4.59 6.74
N LEU A 32 -15.24 -3.29 6.47
CA LEU A 32 -16.36 -2.35 6.45
C LEU A 32 -17.01 -2.22 5.06
N GLY A 33 -16.64 -3.06 4.08
CA GLY A 33 -17.21 -3.03 2.72
C GLY A 33 -16.64 -1.92 1.83
N TRP A 34 -15.43 -1.43 2.13
CA TRP A 34 -14.74 -0.47 1.29
C TRP A 34 -13.85 -1.16 0.26
N SER A 35 -13.80 -0.59 -0.94
CA SER A 35 -12.83 -0.94 -1.98
C SER A 35 -11.75 0.13 -2.01
N VAL A 36 -10.49 -0.27 -1.85
CA VAL A 36 -9.36 0.66 -1.83
C VAL A 36 -8.46 0.42 -3.05
N SER A 37 -8.14 1.49 -3.78
CA SER A 37 -7.13 1.49 -4.83
C SER A 37 -5.93 2.31 -4.35
N PHE A 38 -4.77 1.66 -4.20
CA PHE A 38 -3.53 2.30 -3.80
C PHE A 38 -2.60 2.45 -5.01
N PHE A 39 -2.33 3.68 -5.40
CA PHE A 39 -1.39 4.01 -6.45
C PHE A 39 -0.02 4.29 -5.82
N GLU A 40 0.90 3.36 -6.01
CA GLU A 40 2.28 3.51 -5.57
C GLU A 40 3.08 4.34 -6.55
N ARG A 41 3.89 5.26 -6.03
CA ARG A 41 4.86 5.98 -6.83
C ARG A 41 5.94 5.01 -7.31
N ASN A 42 6.02 4.80 -8.63
CA ASN A 42 7.08 3.99 -9.21
C ASN A 42 8.43 4.72 -9.08
N THR A 43 9.26 4.29 -8.12
CA THR A 43 10.59 4.84 -7.88
C THR A 43 11.63 3.72 -7.94
N PRO A 44 12.81 3.95 -8.54
CA PRO A 44 13.79 2.89 -8.80
C PRO A 44 14.26 2.14 -7.54
N TYR A 45 14.32 2.84 -6.41
CA TYR A 45 14.77 2.30 -5.12
C TYR A 45 13.78 1.31 -4.48
N TYR A 46 12.48 1.42 -4.77
CA TYR A 46 11.46 0.48 -4.27
C TYR A 46 11.08 -0.59 -5.28
N ALA A 47 11.30 -0.36 -6.58
CA ALA A 47 10.90 -1.30 -7.63
C ALA A 47 11.58 -2.67 -7.50
N GLY A 48 12.86 -2.72 -7.09
CA GLY A 48 13.60 -3.97 -6.88
C GLY A 48 13.41 -4.62 -5.50
N ALA A 49 12.61 -4.02 -4.63
CA ALA A 49 12.32 -4.50 -3.27
C ALA A 49 10.81 -4.63 -3.02
N ARG A 50 10.01 -4.79 -4.10
CA ARG A 50 8.60 -5.14 -3.97
C ARG A 50 8.51 -6.63 -3.65
N ASP A 51 7.77 -6.99 -2.61
CA ASP A 51 7.60 -8.40 -2.19
C ASP A 51 6.60 -9.16 -3.09
N LEU A 52 6.41 -8.69 -4.33
CA LEU A 52 5.47 -9.21 -5.32
C LEU A 52 6.27 -9.80 -6.48
N ASP A 53 6.85 -10.98 -6.26
CA ASP A 53 7.18 -11.94 -7.32
C ASP A 53 6.04 -12.98 -7.41
#